data_AF-A0A0L7KBK6-F1
#
_entry.id   AF-A0A0L7KBK6-F1
#
_cell.length_a   1.000
_cell.length_b   1.000
_cell.length_c   1.000
_cell.angle_alpha   90.00
_cell.angle_beta   90.00
_cell.angle_gamma   90.00
#
_symmetry.space_group_name_H-M   'P 1'
#
loop_
_entity.id
_entity.type
_entity.pdbx_description
1 polymer ?
#
loop_
_entity_poly.entity_id
_entity_poly.type
_entity_poly.pdbx_seq_one_letter_code
_entity_poly.pdbx_strand_id
1 'polypeptide(L)'
;MRIHYINMFLFSLMFNILLNVHKNHYNTTLHTSNTPKIPTTRLLCECEFYAPSNYNNDPEMKQVMDDFHHQTQKRFHEYEERMIKNRKECKEQCEKDIQKLILKEKIQKELTQKLSALQIDISTHDIPTCVCEKSLADKTEKFCLKCGYGLGGALTSWEIFGYTGIYGWANYAALLAHEAGVKAGIKVVINMLSELPGLKKLSTVDFTKMINATNFNKSTELLNIVKGLSKELCNSSNANVFCAFTNMKEGQNMVSFADSASHAGITQASNVQGSKVAFIETTTADLSYNMIVSGITILVIVLVMVIIYLILRYRRKKKMKKKLQYIKLLKE
;
A
#
# COMPACT_ATOMS: atom_id res chain seq x y z
N MET A 1 20.20 12.59 2.68
CA MET A 1 21.06 11.64 3.43
C MET A 1 21.18 11.90 4.94
N ARG A 2 21.14 13.14 5.46
CA ARG A 2 21.29 13.39 6.92
C ARG A 2 20.06 13.08 7.80
N ILE A 3 18.85 13.07 7.22
CA ILE A 3 17.59 12.86 7.98
C ILE A 3 17.35 11.38 8.31
N HIS A 4 17.76 10.45 7.43
CA HIS A 4 17.58 9.02 7.65
C HIS A 4 18.46 8.48 8.80
N TYR A 5 19.60 9.10 9.06
CA TYR A 5 20.46 8.72 10.19
C TYR A 5 19.83 9.09 11.54
N ILE A 6 19.12 10.23 11.62
CA ILE A 6 18.42 10.67 12.84
C ILE A 6 17.25 9.73 13.15
N ASN A 7 16.49 9.30 12.14
CA ASN A 7 15.39 8.35 12.32
C ASN A 7 15.87 6.95 12.71
N MET A 8 17.00 6.48 12.17
CA MET A 8 17.59 5.19 12.54
C MET A 8 18.16 5.21 13.97
N PHE A 9 18.71 6.35 14.41
CA PHE A 9 19.21 6.53 15.77
C PHE A 9 18.07 6.67 16.79
N LEU A 10 16.99 7.36 16.44
CA LEU A 10 15.79 7.46 17.29
C LEU A 10 15.09 6.11 17.46
N PHE A 11 15.04 5.29 16.40
CA PHE A 11 14.50 3.93 16.50
C PHE A 11 15.37 3.02 17.37
N SER A 12 16.70 3.11 17.27
CA SER A 12 17.60 2.33 18.13
C SER A 12 17.52 2.79 19.60
N LEU A 13 17.31 4.10 19.84
CA LEU A 13 17.13 4.66 21.17
C LEU A 13 15.81 4.19 21.79
N MET A 14 14.70 4.23 21.05
CA MET A 14 13.40 3.73 21.52
C MET A 14 13.42 2.22 21.78
N PHE A 15 14.11 1.44 20.94
CA PHE A 15 14.26 -0.01 21.15
C PHE A 15 15.14 -0.33 22.36
N ASN A 16 16.19 0.46 22.60
CA ASN A 16 17.03 0.34 23.80
C ASN A 16 16.28 0.75 25.07
N ILE A 17 15.44 1.79 25.04
CA ILE A 17 14.61 2.18 26.18
C ILE A 17 13.58 1.09 26.49
N LEU A 18 12.95 0.49 25.48
CA LEU A 18 12.01 -0.62 25.68
C LEU A 18 12.69 -1.88 26.27
N LEU A 19 13.92 -2.18 25.81
CA LEU A 19 14.74 -3.28 26.37
C LEU A 19 15.25 -2.97 27.79
N ASN A 20 15.52 -1.71 28.13
CA ASN A 20 15.97 -1.32 29.47
C ASN A 20 14.82 -1.26 30.49
N VAL A 21 13.60 -0.89 30.07
CA VAL A 21 12.41 -0.92 30.94
C VAL A 21 12.11 -2.37 31.38
N HIS A 22 12.40 -3.36 30.55
CA HIS A 22 12.23 -4.78 30.92
C HIS A 22 13.38 -5.38 31.75
N LYS A 23 14.51 -4.68 31.88
CA LYS A 23 15.68 -5.14 32.65
C LYS A 23 15.68 -4.71 34.12
N ASN A 24 14.85 -3.74 34.52
CA ASN A 24 14.88 -3.18 35.87
C ASN A 24 13.86 -3.78 36.87
N HIS A 25 13.31 -4.97 36.60
CA HIS A 25 12.41 -5.64 37.56
C HIS A 25 12.97 -6.91 38.22
N TYR A 26 14.29 -7.04 38.32
CA TYR A 26 14.90 -8.11 39.14
C TYR A 26 16.01 -7.63 40.07
N ASN A 27 15.89 -6.46 40.70
CA ASN A 27 16.66 -6.18 41.93
C ASN A 27 15.68 -6.04 43.09
N THR A 28 15.33 -7.18 43.69
CA THR A 28 14.75 -7.21 45.03
C THR A 28 15.87 -6.86 46.00
N THR A 29 16.07 -5.56 46.23
CA THR A 29 16.91 -5.07 47.33
C THR A 29 16.26 -5.54 48.64
N LEU A 30 16.92 -6.43 49.35
CA LEU A 30 16.61 -6.76 50.74
C LEU A 30 16.76 -5.50 51.58
N HIS A 31 15.64 -4.87 51.94
CA HIS A 31 15.61 -3.95 53.07
C HIS A 31 15.59 -4.78 54.36
N THR A 32 16.73 -4.83 55.04
CA THR A 32 16.80 -5.16 56.46
C THR A 32 16.17 -4.01 57.24
N SER A 33 14.86 -4.09 57.55
CA SER A 33 14.31 -3.28 58.63
C SER A 33 14.62 -3.97 59.96
N ASN A 34 15.41 -3.30 60.80
CA ASN A 34 15.54 -3.67 62.20
C ASN A 34 14.19 -3.41 62.88
N THR A 35 13.34 -4.42 62.93
CA THR A 35 12.10 -4.40 63.71
C THR A 35 11.88 -5.78 64.37
N PRO A 36 11.48 -5.85 65.64
CA PRO A 36 11.52 -7.07 66.45
C PRO A 36 10.60 -8.16 65.89
N LYS A 37 11.07 -9.40 65.88
CA LYS A 37 10.30 -10.59 65.49
C LYS A 37 9.10 -10.80 66.41
N ILE A 38 7.90 -10.80 65.84
CA ILE A 38 6.72 -11.46 66.42
C ILE A 38 6.50 -12.75 65.61
N PRO A 39 6.51 -13.94 66.21
CA PRO A 39 6.33 -15.19 65.47
C PRO A 39 4.85 -15.36 65.12
N THR A 40 4.53 -15.40 63.84
CA THR A 40 3.27 -15.97 63.35
C THR A 40 3.58 -17.19 62.49
N THR A 41 4.12 -18.22 63.13
CA THR A 41 3.95 -19.58 62.64
C THR A 41 2.45 -19.92 62.70
N ARG A 42 1.72 -19.69 61.61
CA ARG A 42 0.50 -20.46 61.33
C ARG A 42 0.90 -21.57 60.36
N LEU A 43 1.30 -22.69 60.95
CA LEU A 43 1.30 -23.99 60.32
C LEU A 43 -0.10 -24.21 59.71
N LEU A 44 -0.17 -24.55 58.43
CA LEU A 44 -1.35 -25.24 57.88
C LEU A 44 -1.34 -26.65 58.49
N CYS A 45 -1.78 -26.75 59.74
CA CYS A 45 -2.17 -28.02 60.32
C CYS A 45 -3.36 -28.54 59.52
N GLU A 46 -3.30 -29.82 59.16
CA GLU A 46 -4.45 -30.62 58.77
C GLU A 46 -5.60 -30.38 59.75
N CYS A 47 -6.66 -29.75 59.25
CA CYS A 47 -7.95 -29.74 59.91
C CYS A 47 -8.81 -30.77 59.17
N GLU A 48 -8.82 -32.00 59.67
CA GLU A 48 -9.95 -32.91 59.52
C GLU A 48 -11.18 -32.24 60.16
N PHE A 49 -11.93 -31.45 59.38
CA PHE A 49 -13.22 -30.87 59.80
C PHE A 49 -14.33 -31.07 58.76
N TYR A 50 -14.17 -32.01 57.84
CA TYR A 50 -15.29 -32.53 57.06
C TYR A 50 -15.80 -33.83 57.68
N ALA A 51 -16.49 -33.69 58.81
CA ALA A 51 -17.64 -34.55 59.04
C ALA A 51 -18.58 -34.37 57.83
N PRO A 52 -19.24 -35.42 57.31
CA PRO A 52 -20.19 -35.29 56.22
C PRO A 52 -21.44 -34.58 56.76
N SER A 53 -21.40 -33.27 56.87
CA SER A 53 -22.62 -32.48 57.06
C SER A 53 -23.48 -32.74 55.85
N ASN A 54 -24.64 -33.33 56.10
CA ASN A 54 -25.58 -33.82 55.12
C ASN A 54 -26.25 -32.64 54.40
N TYR A 55 -25.47 -31.90 53.60
CA TYR A 55 -25.90 -30.74 52.81
C TYR A 55 -26.97 -31.08 51.76
N ASN A 56 -27.20 -32.38 51.51
CA ASN A 56 -28.21 -32.87 50.58
C ASN A 56 -29.66 -32.73 51.13
N ASN A 57 -29.82 -32.50 52.44
CA ASN A 57 -31.14 -32.46 53.08
C ASN A 57 -31.57 -31.05 53.54
N ASP A 58 -30.77 -30.03 53.26
CA ASP A 58 -31.15 -28.63 53.53
C ASP A 58 -32.14 -28.16 52.45
N PRO A 59 -33.38 -27.76 52.81
CA PRO A 59 -34.39 -27.33 51.85
C PRO A 59 -33.98 -26.11 51.02
N GLU A 60 -33.19 -25.18 51.58
CA GLU A 60 -32.70 -24.02 50.82
C GLU A 60 -31.63 -24.44 49.81
N MET A 61 -30.71 -25.33 50.21
CA MET A 61 -29.67 -25.84 49.30
C MET A 61 -30.28 -26.64 48.13
N LYS A 62 -31.33 -27.42 48.42
CA LYS A 62 -32.04 -28.20 47.40
C LYS A 62 -32.73 -27.29 46.37
N GLN A 63 -33.36 -26.21 46.83
CA GLN A 63 -34.01 -25.24 45.95
C GLN A 63 -33.00 -24.52 45.04
N VAL A 64 -31.84 -24.11 45.57
CA VAL A 64 -30.78 -23.48 44.77
C VAL A 64 -30.18 -24.45 43.75
N MET A 65 -30.00 -25.71 44.13
CA MET A 65 -29.53 -26.76 43.20
C MET A 65 -30.53 -27.03 42.08
N ASP A 66 -31.83 -27.12 42.39
CA ASP A 66 -32.88 -27.34 41.38
C ASP A 66 -32.97 -26.16 40.40
N ASP A 67 -32.89 -24.92 40.89
CA ASP A 67 -32.86 -23.72 40.04
C ASP A 67 -31.61 -23.67 39.14
N PHE A 68 -30.45 -24.00 39.70
CA PHE A 68 -29.20 -24.09 38.93
C PHE A 68 -29.29 -25.18 37.87
N HIS A 69 -29.82 -26.35 38.21
CA HIS A 69 -30.03 -27.46 37.28
C HIS A 69 -30.97 -27.07 36.14
N HIS A 70 -32.11 -26.42 36.43
CA HIS A 70 -33.06 -25.98 35.42
C HIS A 70 -32.45 -24.95 34.47
N GLN A 71 -31.73 -23.94 34.99
CA GLN A 71 -31.05 -22.95 34.16
C GLN A 71 -29.93 -23.57 33.32
N THR A 72 -29.18 -24.49 33.90
CA THR A 72 -28.07 -25.16 33.23
C THR A 72 -28.59 -26.08 32.11
N GLN A 73 -29.67 -26.82 32.35
CA GLN A 73 -30.32 -27.67 31.34
C GLN A 73 -30.83 -26.83 30.16
N LYS A 74 -31.46 -25.68 30.42
CA LYS A 74 -31.92 -24.78 29.36
C LYS A 74 -30.77 -24.27 28.49
N ARG A 75 -29.65 -23.84 29.11
CA ARG A 75 -28.46 -23.40 28.38
C ARG A 75 -27.83 -24.52 27.55
N PHE A 76 -27.85 -25.76 28.04
CA PHE A 76 -27.35 -26.90 27.27
C PHE A 76 -28.18 -27.15 26.02
N HIS A 77 -29.52 -27.11 26.12
CA HIS A 77 -30.39 -27.23 24.94
C HIS A 77 -30.16 -26.08 23.93
N GLU A 78 -30.11 -24.83 24.38
CA GLU A 78 -29.83 -23.68 23.51
C GLU A 78 -28.41 -23.72 22.88
N TYR A 79 -27.44 -24.30 23.57
CA TYR A 79 -26.10 -24.52 23.03
C TYR A 79 -26.10 -25.63 21.98
N GLU A 80 -26.77 -26.74 22.24
CA GLU A 80 -26.87 -27.89 21.34
C GLU A 80 -27.59 -27.52 20.03
N GLU A 81 -28.70 -26.78 20.09
CA GLU A 81 -29.40 -26.27 18.90
C GLU A 81 -28.51 -25.37 18.04
N ARG A 82 -27.78 -24.43 18.67
CA ARG A 82 -26.81 -23.58 17.95
C ARG A 82 -25.68 -24.40 17.35
N MET A 83 -25.19 -25.41 18.06
CA MET A 83 -24.15 -26.32 17.57
C MET A 83 -24.62 -27.08 16.33
N ILE A 84 -25.85 -27.64 16.37
CA ILE A 84 -26.46 -28.36 15.24
C ILE A 84 -26.64 -27.43 14.04
N LYS A 85 -27.18 -26.22 14.25
CA LYS A 85 -27.37 -25.23 13.18
C LYS A 85 -26.06 -24.85 12.50
N ASN A 86 -25.05 -24.46 13.29
CA ASN A 86 -23.75 -24.07 12.75
C ASN A 86 -23.05 -25.22 12.03
N ARG A 87 -23.23 -26.46 12.51
CA ARG A 87 -22.69 -27.66 11.85
C ARG A 87 -23.36 -27.92 10.49
N LYS A 88 -24.67 -27.68 10.38
CA LYS A 88 -25.41 -27.79 9.12
C LYS A 88 -24.94 -26.73 8.11
N GLU A 89 -24.84 -25.48 8.53
CA GLU A 89 -24.34 -24.37 7.67
C GLU A 89 -22.91 -24.63 7.17
N CYS A 90 -22.02 -25.10 8.06
CA CYS A 90 -20.65 -25.45 7.69
C CYS A 90 -20.59 -26.61 6.68
N LYS A 91 -21.46 -27.62 6.83
CA LYS A 91 -21.55 -28.75 5.89
C LYS A 91 -22.03 -28.29 4.51
N GLU A 92 -23.06 -27.45 4.45
CA GLU A 92 -23.58 -26.90 3.20
C GLU A 92 -22.54 -26.00 2.49
N GLN A 93 -21.80 -25.19 3.25
CA GLN A 93 -20.72 -24.36 2.70
C GLN A 93 -19.58 -25.22 2.15
N CYS A 94 -19.17 -26.27 2.87
CA CYS A 94 -18.15 -27.21 2.43
C CYS A 94 -18.57 -27.94 1.14
N GLU A 95 -19.82 -28.40 1.03
CA GLU A 95 -20.33 -29.05 -0.18
C GLU A 95 -20.34 -28.08 -1.39
N LYS A 96 -20.72 -26.81 -1.18
CA LYS A 96 -20.64 -25.77 -2.23
C LYS A 96 -19.20 -25.51 -2.67
N ASP A 97 -18.26 -25.42 -1.74
CA ASP A 97 -16.84 -25.18 -2.04
C ASP A 97 -16.20 -26.38 -2.76
N ILE A 98 -16.57 -27.61 -2.38
CA ILE A 98 -16.17 -28.84 -3.09
C ILE A 98 -16.73 -28.85 -4.51
N GLN A 99 -18.01 -28.52 -4.72
CA GLN A 99 -18.59 -28.43 -6.07
C GLN A 99 -17.88 -27.37 -6.93
N LYS A 100 -17.54 -26.22 -6.34
CA LYS A 100 -16.79 -25.15 -7.01
C LYS A 100 -15.37 -25.59 -7.37
N LEU A 101 -14.69 -26.35 -6.51
CA LEU A 101 -13.38 -26.94 -6.79
C LEU A 101 -13.46 -27.96 -7.93
N ILE A 102 -14.45 -28.87 -7.91
CA ILE A 102 -14.66 -29.86 -8.99
C ILE A 102 -14.92 -29.16 -10.32
N LEU A 103 -15.75 -28.11 -10.34
CA LEU A 103 -16.02 -27.34 -11.56
C LEU A 103 -14.76 -26.65 -12.09
N LYS A 104 -13.96 -26.05 -11.18
CA LYS A 104 -12.70 -25.40 -11.53
C LYS A 104 -11.69 -26.42 -12.09
N GLU A 105 -11.59 -27.60 -11.49
CA GLU A 105 -10.76 -28.69 -11.98
C GLU A 105 -11.22 -29.20 -13.36
N LYS A 106 -12.53 -29.31 -13.60
CA LYS A 106 -13.05 -29.68 -14.93
C LYS A 106 -12.67 -28.67 -16.01
N ILE A 107 -12.86 -27.37 -15.75
CA ILE A 107 -12.47 -26.31 -16.68
C ILE A 107 -10.96 -26.32 -16.93
N GLN A 108 -10.17 -26.45 -15.85
CA GLN A 108 -8.71 -26.50 -15.94
C GLN A 108 -8.24 -27.73 -16.72
N LYS A 109 -8.86 -28.91 -16.52
CA LYS A 109 -8.59 -30.11 -17.32
C LYS A 109 -8.92 -29.89 -18.79
N GLU A 110 -10.06 -29.28 -19.12
CA GLU A 110 -10.44 -29.03 -20.52
C GLU A 110 -9.52 -28.02 -21.21
N LEU A 111 -9.13 -26.94 -20.52
CA LEU A 111 -8.13 -25.98 -20.98
C LEU A 111 -6.75 -26.63 -21.15
N THR A 112 -6.34 -27.46 -20.19
CA THR A 112 -5.06 -28.16 -20.23
C THR A 112 -5.03 -29.16 -21.37
N GLN A 113 -6.13 -29.89 -21.63
CA GLN A 113 -6.23 -30.83 -22.75
C GLN A 113 -6.18 -30.12 -24.12
N LYS A 114 -6.82 -28.95 -24.24
CA LYS A 114 -6.74 -28.11 -25.45
C LYS A 114 -5.34 -27.53 -25.66
N LEU A 115 -4.65 -27.17 -24.57
CA LEU A 115 -3.27 -26.66 -24.62
C LEU A 115 -2.23 -27.78 -24.81
N SER A 116 -2.45 -28.98 -24.27
CA SER A 116 -1.55 -30.13 -24.42
C SER A 116 -1.68 -30.80 -25.78
N ALA A 117 -2.85 -30.75 -26.42
CA ALA A 117 -2.99 -31.14 -27.83
C ALA A 117 -2.17 -30.24 -28.77
N LEU A 118 -1.83 -29.02 -28.33
CA LEU A 118 -0.96 -28.08 -29.05
C LEU A 118 0.54 -28.25 -28.71
N GLN A 119 0.88 -29.05 -27.70
CA GLN A 119 2.21 -29.09 -27.11
C GLN A 119 2.65 -30.54 -26.90
N ILE A 120 3.23 -31.11 -27.95
CA ILE A 120 3.80 -32.45 -27.94
C ILE A 120 5.18 -32.43 -27.28
N ASP A 121 5.34 -33.38 -26.34
CA ASP A 121 6.55 -33.98 -25.80
C ASP A 121 7.48 -33.16 -24.90
N ILE A 122 7.24 -33.24 -23.57
CA ILE A 122 8.29 -33.63 -22.61
C ILE A 122 7.66 -34.52 -21.52
N SER A 123 8.12 -35.78 -21.45
CA SER A 123 7.68 -36.83 -20.53
C SER A 123 8.19 -36.57 -19.09
N THR A 124 7.28 -36.62 -18.11
CA THR A 124 7.54 -36.45 -16.67
C THR A 124 7.73 -37.80 -15.96
N HIS A 125 8.48 -38.74 -16.56
CA HIS A 125 8.67 -40.08 -15.99
C HIS A 125 9.90 -40.27 -15.08
N ASP A 126 10.65 -39.21 -14.75
CA ASP A 126 11.84 -39.33 -13.90
C ASP A 126 11.69 -38.78 -12.47
N ILE A 127 10.53 -38.95 -11.81
CA ILE A 127 10.42 -38.63 -10.37
C ILE A 127 10.02 -39.87 -9.58
N PRO A 128 10.99 -40.68 -9.12
CA PRO A 128 10.72 -41.75 -8.17
C PRO A 128 10.55 -41.19 -6.75
N THR A 129 9.34 -41.45 -6.24
CA THR A 129 8.94 -41.85 -4.89
C THR A 129 9.91 -41.67 -3.72
N CYS A 130 9.35 -41.01 -2.69
CA CYS A 130 9.92 -40.64 -1.40
C CYS A 130 10.38 -41.82 -0.52
N VAL A 131 11.52 -41.61 0.17
CA VAL A 131 11.83 -42.27 1.45
C VAL A 131 11.79 -41.21 2.55
N CYS A 132 10.82 -41.34 3.46
CA CYS A 132 10.70 -40.50 4.64
C CYS A 132 11.60 -41.04 5.75
N GLU A 133 12.73 -40.37 6.00
CA GLU A 133 13.33 -40.37 7.32
C GLU A 133 13.61 -38.93 7.78
N LYS A 134 13.17 -38.66 9.02
CA LYS A 134 12.99 -37.37 9.71
C LYS A 134 11.67 -36.64 9.39
N SER A 135 10.76 -36.74 10.36
CA SER A 135 9.56 -35.92 10.62
C SER A 135 9.40 -34.72 9.67
N LEU A 136 8.31 -34.74 8.87
CA LEU A 136 7.90 -33.69 7.93
C LEU A 136 7.98 -32.27 8.51
N ALA A 137 7.81 -32.11 9.83
CA ALA A 137 7.88 -30.82 10.51
C ALA A 137 9.29 -30.22 10.62
N ASP A 138 10.35 -31.04 10.79
CA ASP A 138 11.74 -30.55 10.93
C ASP A 138 12.34 -30.18 9.56
N LYS A 139 11.92 -30.91 8.51
CA LYS A 139 12.34 -30.67 7.11
C LYS A 139 11.66 -29.44 6.51
N THR A 140 10.36 -29.26 6.73
CA THR A 140 9.62 -28.05 6.30
C THR A 140 10.10 -26.80 7.03
N GLU A 141 10.48 -26.89 8.30
CA GLU A 141 11.01 -25.76 9.07
C GLU A 141 12.40 -25.29 8.55
N LYS A 142 13.28 -26.23 8.18
CA LYS A 142 14.60 -25.91 7.60
C LYS A 142 14.49 -25.38 6.17
N PHE A 143 13.50 -25.84 5.41
CA PHE A 143 13.16 -25.30 4.09
C PHE A 143 12.58 -23.88 4.19
N CYS A 144 11.67 -23.62 5.13
CA CYS A 144 11.08 -22.31 5.36
C CYS A 144 12.12 -21.27 5.83
N LEU A 145 13.07 -21.67 6.68
CA LEU A 145 14.23 -20.83 7.06
C LEU A 145 15.20 -20.55 5.91
N LYS A 146 15.33 -21.46 4.93
CA LYS A 146 16.08 -21.21 3.70
C LYS A 146 15.30 -20.34 2.70
N CYS A 147 13.98 -20.48 2.63
CA CYS A 147 13.10 -19.59 1.84
C CYS A 147 13.05 -18.17 2.43
N GLY A 148 13.19 -18.00 3.74
CA GLY A 148 13.33 -16.70 4.39
C GLY A 148 14.53 -15.88 3.90
N TYR A 149 15.63 -16.55 3.51
CA TYR A 149 16.76 -15.91 2.84
C TYR A 149 16.42 -15.45 1.40
N GLY A 150 15.50 -16.13 0.72
CA GLY A 150 14.97 -15.74 -0.59
C GLY A 150 13.97 -14.57 -0.54
N LEU A 151 13.28 -14.38 0.58
CA LEU A 151 12.41 -13.22 0.83
C LEU A 151 13.20 -11.89 0.91
N GLY A 152 14.50 -11.94 1.21
CA GLY A 152 15.40 -10.79 1.04
C GLY A 152 15.50 -10.30 -0.42
N GLY A 153 15.26 -11.18 -1.39
CA GLY A 153 15.16 -10.82 -2.82
C GLY A 153 13.75 -10.47 -3.30
N ALA A 154 12.70 -10.74 -2.51
CA ALA A 154 11.34 -10.33 -2.84
C ALA A 154 11.09 -8.85 -2.52
N LEU A 155 11.77 -8.29 -1.51
CA LEU A 155 11.71 -6.86 -1.19
C LEU A 155 12.25 -6.01 -2.35
N THR A 156 13.34 -6.44 -2.99
CA THR A 156 13.90 -5.71 -4.14
C THR A 156 12.93 -5.71 -5.33
N SER A 157 12.13 -6.77 -5.51
CA SER A 157 11.19 -6.86 -6.63
C SER A 157 10.01 -5.90 -6.48
N TRP A 158 9.42 -5.78 -5.29
CA TRP A 158 8.32 -4.83 -5.03
C TRP A 158 8.78 -3.37 -5.13
N GLU A 159 10.00 -3.08 -4.67
CA GLU A 159 10.63 -1.77 -4.80
C GLU A 159 10.88 -1.40 -6.27
N ILE A 160 11.36 -2.33 -7.10
CA ILE A 160 11.68 -2.06 -8.52
C ILE A 160 10.41 -1.83 -9.36
N PHE A 161 9.34 -2.61 -9.17
CA PHE A 161 8.12 -2.44 -9.97
C PHE A 161 7.27 -1.24 -9.53
N GLY A 162 7.24 -0.91 -8.23
CA GLY A 162 6.51 0.26 -7.72
C GLY A 162 7.18 1.58 -8.12
N TYR A 163 8.51 1.69 -7.96
CA TYR A 163 9.24 2.90 -8.33
C TYR A 163 9.16 3.18 -9.84
N THR A 164 9.47 2.18 -10.68
CA THR A 164 9.54 2.39 -12.14
C THR A 164 8.21 2.82 -12.76
N GLY A 165 7.08 2.34 -12.23
CA GLY A 165 5.75 2.73 -12.69
C GLY A 165 5.41 4.20 -12.39
N ILE A 166 5.75 4.69 -11.19
CA ILE A 166 5.45 6.08 -10.77
C ILE A 166 6.24 7.09 -11.60
N TYR A 167 7.54 6.85 -11.82
CA TYR A 167 8.36 7.75 -12.65
C TYR A 167 7.96 7.70 -14.13
N GLY A 168 7.59 6.52 -14.65
CA GLY A 168 7.07 6.39 -16.01
C GLY A 168 5.79 7.22 -16.22
N TRP A 169 4.86 7.14 -15.27
CA TRP A 169 3.63 7.93 -15.29
C TRP A 169 3.90 9.44 -15.15
N ALA A 170 4.81 9.84 -14.27
CA ALA A 170 5.19 11.24 -14.08
C ALA A 170 5.73 11.87 -15.36
N ASN A 171 6.61 11.16 -16.08
CA ASN A 171 7.16 11.62 -17.37
C ASN A 171 6.08 11.74 -18.44
N TYR A 172 5.17 10.76 -18.53
CA TYR A 172 4.04 10.82 -19.46
C TYR A 172 3.09 11.99 -19.14
N ALA A 173 2.77 12.18 -17.85
CA ALA A 173 1.93 13.28 -17.40
C ALA A 173 2.58 14.65 -17.65
N ALA A 174 3.90 14.77 -17.51
CA ALA A 174 4.65 15.99 -17.83
C ALA A 174 4.59 16.34 -19.33
N LEU A 175 4.64 15.34 -20.22
CA LEU A 175 4.45 15.53 -21.67
C LEU A 175 3.03 16.07 -21.97
N LEU A 176 2.00 15.49 -21.36
CA LEU A 176 0.62 15.97 -21.50
C LEU A 176 0.43 17.39 -20.94
N ALA A 177 1.11 17.71 -19.83
CA ALA A 177 1.10 19.04 -19.25
C ALA A 177 1.71 20.09 -20.20
N HIS A 178 2.82 19.74 -20.86
CA HIS A 178 3.45 20.58 -21.87
C HIS A 178 2.53 20.82 -23.07
N GLU A 179 1.90 19.76 -23.61
CA GLU A 179 0.95 19.89 -24.72
C GLU A 179 -0.24 20.79 -24.36
N ALA A 180 -0.79 20.64 -23.15
CA ALA A 180 -1.86 21.49 -22.65
C ALA A 180 -1.41 22.96 -22.49
N GLY A 181 -0.18 23.19 -22.03
CA GLY A 181 0.43 24.52 -21.95
C GLY A 181 0.53 25.18 -23.32
N VAL A 182 1.12 24.48 -24.29
CA VAL A 182 1.25 24.96 -25.69
C VAL A 182 -0.11 25.31 -26.29
N LYS A 183 -1.12 24.44 -26.13
CA LYS A 183 -2.48 24.70 -26.61
C LYS A 183 -3.10 25.94 -25.98
N ALA A 184 -2.87 26.17 -24.68
CA ALA A 184 -3.35 27.36 -24.00
C ALA A 184 -2.63 28.63 -24.47
N GLY A 185 -1.31 28.57 -24.67
CA GLY A 185 -0.51 29.68 -25.21
C GLY A 185 -0.95 30.09 -26.62
N ILE A 186 -1.11 29.10 -27.52
CA ILE A 186 -1.63 29.33 -28.89
C ILE A 186 -2.99 30.03 -28.85
N LYS A 187 -3.90 29.59 -27.97
CA LYS A 187 -5.24 30.20 -27.84
C LYS A 187 -5.16 31.68 -27.45
N VAL A 188 -4.27 32.06 -26.54
CA VAL A 188 -4.07 33.46 -26.15
C VAL A 188 -3.56 34.30 -27.31
N VAL A 189 -2.57 33.79 -28.05
CA VAL A 189 -2.01 34.49 -29.23
C VAL A 189 -3.09 34.71 -30.29
N ILE A 190 -3.89 33.68 -30.59
CA ILE A 190 -5.00 33.76 -31.55
C ILE A 190 -6.03 34.81 -31.11
N ASN A 191 -6.40 34.83 -29.83
CA ASN A 191 -7.35 35.80 -29.29
C ASN A 191 -6.82 37.22 -29.45
N MET A 192 -5.56 37.47 -29.06
CA MET A 192 -4.93 38.78 -29.22
C MET A 192 -4.91 39.21 -30.69
N LEU A 193 -4.48 38.34 -31.60
CA LEU A 193 -4.46 38.64 -33.04
C LEU A 193 -5.86 38.97 -33.59
N SER A 194 -6.89 38.30 -33.08
CA SER A 194 -8.29 38.55 -33.45
C SER A 194 -8.82 39.89 -32.93
N GLU A 195 -8.20 40.44 -31.88
CA GLU A 195 -8.52 41.75 -31.30
C GLU A 195 -7.79 42.92 -31.97
N LEU A 196 -7.01 42.66 -33.03
CA LEU A 196 -6.33 43.72 -33.78
C LEU A 196 -7.34 44.79 -34.26
N PRO A 197 -7.05 46.09 -34.03
CA PRO A 197 -7.98 47.16 -34.36
C PRO A 197 -8.43 47.13 -35.82
N GLY A 198 -9.74 47.06 -36.06
CA GLY A 198 -10.32 47.07 -37.40
C GLY A 198 -10.23 45.75 -38.17
N LEU A 199 -9.53 44.73 -37.68
CA LEU A 199 -9.37 43.44 -38.38
C LEU A 199 -10.70 42.70 -38.55
N LYS A 200 -11.53 42.68 -37.50
CA LYS A 200 -12.85 42.03 -37.49
C LYS A 200 -13.81 42.56 -38.58
N LYS A 201 -13.61 43.80 -39.04
CA LYS A 201 -14.42 44.42 -40.11
C LYS A 201 -13.93 44.06 -41.52
N LEU A 202 -12.68 43.62 -41.64
CA LEU A 202 -12.00 43.44 -42.93
C LEU A 202 -12.05 42.01 -43.45
N SER A 203 -12.05 41.02 -42.56
CA SER A 203 -11.95 39.63 -43.00
C SER A 203 -12.38 38.64 -41.92
N THR A 204 -12.71 37.43 -42.38
CA THR A 204 -12.82 36.22 -41.54
C THR A 204 -11.46 35.49 -41.57
N VAL A 205 -10.40 36.14 -41.09
CA VAL A 205 -9.08 35.47 -41.02
C VAL A 205 -9.11 34.42 -39.93
N ASP A 206 -8.76 33.20 -40.32
CA ASP A 206 -8.66 32.06 -39.41
C ASP A 206 -7.20 31.88 -38.97
N PHE A 207 -6.87 32.49 -37.83
CA PHE A 207 -5.53 32.39 -37.24
C PHE A 207 -5.18 30.97 -36.75
N THR A 208 -6.15 30.05 -36.65
CA THR A 208 -5.88 28.66 -36.19
C THR A 208 -5.00 27.90 -37.17
N LYS A 209 -5.01 28.27 -38.46
CA LYS A 209 -4.16 27.66 -39.50
C LYS A 209 -2.79 28.30 -39.60
N MET A 210 -2.64 29.54 -39.09
CA MET A 210 -1.41 30.32 -39.17
C MET A 210 -0.56 30.18 -37.91
N ILE A 211 -1.18 29.98 -36.74
CA ILE A 211 -0.49 29.87 -35.46
C ILE A 211 -0.42 28.40 -35.02
N ASN A 212 0.77 27.95 -34.66
CA ASN A 212 1.05 26.59 -34.24
C ASN A 212 2.07 26.56 -33.08
N ALA A 213 2.45 25.37 -32.66
CA ALA A 213 3.39 25.15 -31.55
C ALA A 213 4.81 25.71 -31.80
N THR A 214 5.20 25.96 -33.05
CA THR A 214 6.57 26.36 -33.40
C THR A 214 6.75 27.86 -33.64
N ASN A 215 5.64 28.61 -33.76
CA ASN A 215 5.65 30.03 -34.06
C ASN A 215 4.98 30.93 -33.01
N PHE A 216 4.08 30.41 -32.17
CA PHE A 216 3.34 31.23 -31.20
C PHE A 216 4.23 31.94 -30.17
N ASN A 217 5.43 31.39 -29.94
CA ASN A 217 6.44 31.90 -29.01
C ASN A 217 7.55 32.72 -29.70
N LYS A 218 7.41 33.01 -31.00
CA LYS A 218 8.38 33.77 -31.78
C LYS A 218 7.73 35.05 -32.30
N SER A 219 8.04 36.17 -31.62
CA SER A 219 7.58 37.50 -32.03
C SER A 219 7.86 37.81 -33.51
N THR A 220 9.03 37.44 -34.04
CA THR A 220 9.40 37.67 -35.44
C THR A 220 8.49 36.94 -36.43
N GLU A 221 8.09 35.71 -36.14
CA GLU A 221 7.16 34.93 -36.97
C GLU A 221 5.75 35.54 -36.93
N LEU A 222 5.29 35.91 -35.72
CA LEU A 222 4.01 36.60 -35.56
C LEU A 222 3.99 37.92 -36.33
N LEU A 223 5.08 38.69 -36.27
CA LEU A 223 5.22 39.94 -37.02
C LEU A 223 5.13 39.69 -38.52
N ASN A 224 5.78 38.65 -39.04
CA ASN A 224 5.73 38.32 -40.47
C ASN A 224 4.32 37.93 -40.91
N ILE A 225 3.57 37.19 -40.08
CA ILE A 225 2.17 36.85 -40.35
C ILE A 225 1.32 38.13 -40.44
N VAL A 226 1.44 39.05 -39.48
CA VAL A 226 0.67 40.30 -39.50
C VAL A 226 1.10 41.21 -40.67
N LYS A 227 2.39 41.23 -41.04
CA LYS A 227 2.87 41.95 -42.24
C LYS A 227 2.30 41.39 -43.53
N GLY A 228 2.25 40.05 -43.66
CA GLY A 228 1.63 39.38 -44.80
C GLY A 228 0.16 39.75 -44.94
N LEU A 229 -0.59 39.67 -43.84
CA LEU A 229 -2.00 40.06 -43.78
C LEU A 229 -2.20 41.55 -44.11
N SER A 230 -1.34 42.43 -43.60
CA SER A 230 -1.39 43.85 -43.93
C SER A 230 -1.18 44.07 -45.42
N LYS A 231 -0.23 43.38 -46.06
CA LYS A 231 0.01 43.52 -47.49
C LYS A 231 -1.19 43.07 -48.32
N GLU A 232 -1.82 41.95 -47.94
CA GLU A 232 -2.97 41.39 -48.65
C GLU A 232 -4.24 42.25 -48.48
N LEU A 233 -4.52 42.71 -47.26
CA LEU A 233 -5.75 43.41 -46.91
C LEU A 233 -5.70 44.93 -47.19
N CYS A 234 -4.51 45.54 -47.24
CA CYS A 234 -4.34 47.00 -47.33
C CYS A 234 -3.87 47.50 -48.70
N ASN A 235 -4.11 46.74 -49.77
CA ASN A 235 -3.57 46.94 -51.13
C ASN A 235 -3.65 48.37 -51.74
N SER A 236 -4.46 49.31 -51.22
CA SER A 236 -4.44 50.70 -51.72
C SER A 236 -5.15 51.78 -50.86
N SER A 237 -5.64 51.50 -49.64
CA SER A 237 -6.34 52.52 -48.84
C SER A 237 -6.05 52.47 -47.34
N ASN A 238 -5.57 53.59 -46.81
CA ASN A 238 -5.39 53.85 -45.38
C ASN A 238 -6.72 54.17 -44.65
N ALA A 239 -7.86 54.11 -45.35
CA ALA A 239 -9.17 54.42 -44.74
C ALA A 239 -9.57 53.42 -43.64
N ASN A 240 -9.02 52.21 -43.66
CA ASN A 240 -9.33 51.17 -42.69
C ASN A 240 -8.44 51.27 -41.44
N VAL A 241 -9.07 51.19 -40.26
CA VAL A 241 -8.41 51.30 -38.95
C VAL A 241 -7.24 50.33 -38.79
N PHE A 242 -7.35 49.11 -39.35
CA PHE A 242 -6.27 48.12 -39.34
C PHE A 242 -5.05 48.56 -40.17
N CYS A 243 -5.29 49.08 -41.37
CA CYS A 243 -4.22 49.55 -42.26
C CYS A 243 -3.54 50.82 -41.72
N ALA A 244 -4.31 51.68 -41.05
CA ALA A 244 -3.74 52.80 -40.30
C ALA A 244 -2.89 52.30 -39.11
N PHE A 245 -3.35 51.29 -38.38
CA PHE A 245 -2.63 50.70 -37.26
C PHE A 245 -1.29 50.06 -37.69
N THR A 246 -1.26 49.35 -38.82
CA THR A 246 -0.05 48.69 -39.33
C THR A 246 0.97 49.67 -39.90
N ASN A 247 0.52 50.77 -40.52
CA ASN A 247 1.39 51.81 -41.10
C ASN A 247 1.81 52.90 -40.09
N MET A 248 1.22 52.96 -38.90
CA MET A 248 1.58 53.93 -37.87
C MET A 248 3.01 53.70 -37.35
N LYS A 249 3.76 54.80 -37.18
CA LYS A 249 5.12 54.82 -36.62
C LYS A 249 6.07 53.80 -37.29
N GLU A 250 6.06 53.74 -38.62
CA GLU A 250 6.93 52.85 -39.40
C GLU A 250 6.80 51.35 -39.01
N GLY A 251 5.63 50.94 -38.53
CA GLY A 251 5.36 49.54 -38.14
C GLY A 251 5.80 49.17 -36.71
N GLN A 252 6.25 50.12 -35.88
CA GLN A 252 6.58 49.86 -34.47
C GLN A 252 5.41 49.27 -33.68
N ASN A 253 4.17 49.69 -33.97
CA ASN A 253 2.97 49.16 -33.32
C ASN A 253 2.77 47.66 -33.59
N MET A 254 3.18 47.17 -34.76
CA MET A 254 3.10 45.76 -35.09
C MET A 254 4.16 44.94 -34.36
N VAL A 255 5.37 45.50 -34.23
CA VAL A 255 6.47 44.87 -33.48
C VAL A 255 6.08 44.74 -32.01
N SER A 256 5.63 45.83 -31.39
CA SER A 256 5.22 45.81 -29.97
C SER A 256 4.02 44.88 -29.72
N PHE A 257 3.09 44.82 -30.68
CA PHE A 257 1.97 43.88 -30.61
C PHE A 257 2.44 42.43 -30.72
N ALA A 258 3.31 42.11 -31.68
CA ALA A 258 3.86 40.76 -31.85
C ALA A 258 4.66 40.30 -30.63
N ASP A 259 5.45 41.20 -30.04
CA ASP A 259 6.17 40.96 -28.78
C ASP A 259 5.19 40.68 -27.63
N SER A 260 4.16 41.52 -27.49
CA SER A 260 3.15 41.37 -26.45
C SER A 260 2.37 40.07 -26.60
N ALA A 261 1.98 39.71 -27.82
CA ALA A 261 1.27 38.46 -28.12
C ALA A 261 2.14 37.24 -27.81
N SER A 262 3.39 37.23 -28.30
CA SER A 262 4.35 36.18 -28.01
C SER A 262 4.57 36.03 -26.50
N HIS A 263 4.76 37.13 -25.78
CA HIS A 263 5.01 37.13 -24.34
C HIS A 263 3.79 36.63 -23.54
N ALA A 264 2.58 37.05 -23.91
CA ALA A 264 1.34 36.57 -23.30
C ALA A 264 1.12 35.07 -23.57
N GLY A 265 1.41 34.62 -24.80
CA GLY A 265 1.35 33.21 -25.17
C GLY A 265 2.33 32.35 -24.37
N ILE A 266 3.58 32.78 -24.24
CA ILE A 266 4.62 32.11 -23.44
C ILE A 266 4.21 32.07 -21.96
N THR A 267 3.77 33.20 -21.42
CA THR A 267 3.35 33.30 -20.01
C THR A 267 2.18 32.36 -19.72
N GLN A 268 1.16 32.33 -20.59
CA GLN A 268 0.03 31.43 -20.39
C GLN A 268 0.42 29.96 -20.53
N ALA A 269 1.28 29.62 -21.50
CA ALA A 269 1.77 28.26 -21.68
C ALA A 269 2.54 27.79 -20.44
N SER A 270 3.42 28.64 -19.91
CA SER A 270 4.19 28.39 -18.69
C SER A 270 3.29 28.23 -17.47
N ASN A 271 2.28 29.08 -17.29
CA ASN A 271 1.36 29.00 -16.15
C ASN A 271 0.53 27.70 -16.15
N VAL A 272 0.00 27.31 -17.30
CA VAL A 272 -0.79 26.08 -17.43
C VAL A 272 0.09 24.84 -17.30
N GLN A 273 1.28 24.83 -17.90
CA GLN A 273 2.23 23.74 -17.75
C GLN A 273 2.71 23.63 -16.30
N GLY A 274 3.16 24.74 -15.70
CA GLY A 274 3.71 24.78 -14.36
C GLY A 274 2.71 24.33 -13.30
N SER A 275 1.45 24.78 -13.38
CA SER A 275 0.39 24.32 -12.47
C SER A 275 0.13 22.82 -12.57
N LYS A 276 0.13 22.25 -13.78
CA LYS A 276 -0.05 20.81 -14.00
C LYS A 276 1.16 20.00 -13.54
N VAL A 277 2.37 20.46 -13.82
CA VAL A 277 3.62 19.81 -13.38
C VAL A 277 3.71 19.81 -11.86
N ALA A 278 3.41 20.93 -11.21
CA ALA A 278 3.39 21.02 -9.75
C ALA A 278 2.41 20.00 -9.14
N PHE A 279 1.21 19.85 -9.73
CA PHE A 279 0.24 18.84 -9.29
C PHE A 279 0.75 17.40 -9.46
N ILE A 280 1.48 17.11 -10.54
CA ILE A 280 2.11 15.81 -10.77
C ILE A 280 3.20 15.55 -9.72
N GLU A 281 4.05 16.54 -9.43
CA GLU A 281 5.09 16.45 -8.40
C GLU A 281 4.51 16.19 -7.01
N THR A 282 3.45 16.90 -6.61
CA THR A 282 2.79 16.68 -5.31
C THR A 282 2.18 15.27 -5.24
N THR A 283 1.48 14.85 -6.29
CA THR A 283 0.83 13.52 -6.32
C THR A 283 1.84 12.38 -6.29
N THR A 284 2.95 12.52 -7.02
CA THR A 284 4.01 11.50 -7.06
C THR A 284 4.77 11.43 -5.74
N ALA A 285 4.99 12.57 -5.07
CA ALA A 285 5.55 12.61 -3.73
C ALA A 285 4.65 11.92 -2.70
N ASP A 286 3.33 12.18 -2.74
CA ASP A 286 2.36 11.56 -1.83
C ASP A 286 2.28 10.04 -2.03
N LEU A 287 2.25 9.57 -3.28
CA LEU A 287 2.27 8.14 -3.60
C LEU A 287 3.57 7.49 -3.11
N SER A 288 4.71 8.15 -3.32
CA SER A 288 6.02 7.65 -2.87
C SER A 288 6.08 7.54 -1.36
N TYR A 289 5.58 8.55 -0.63
CA TYR A 289 5.51 8.53 0.82
C TYR A 289 4.65 7.38 1.34
N ASN A 290 3.43 7.25 0.79
CA ASN A 290 2.51 6.18 1.18
C ASN A 290 3.08 4.78 0.89
N MET A 291 3.79 4.62 -0.23
CA MET A 291 4.47 3.37 -0.58
C MET A 291 5.61 3.05 0.40
N ILE A 292 6.42 4.04 0.80
CA ILE A 292 7.48 3.87 1.80
C ILE A 292 6.90 3.49 3.15
N VAL A 293 5.86 4.20 3.61
CA VAL A 293 5.18 3.90 4.89
C VAL A 293 4.62 2.48 4.88
N SER A 294 3.93 2.08 3.82
CA SER A 294 3.40 0.73 3.64
C SER A 294 4.51 -0.33 3.71
N GLY A 295 5.63 -0.10 3.02
CA GLY A 295 6.80 -1.00 3.06
C GLY A 295 7.38 -1.18 4.47
N ILE A 296 7.54 -0.07 5.21
CA ILE A 296 8.01 -0.11 6.61
C ILE A 296 7.02 -0.88 7.50
N THR A 297 5.72 -0.65 7.35
CA THR A 297 4.68 -1.37 8.12
C THR A 297 4.75 -2.88 7.89
N ILE A 298 4.88 -3.32 6.63
CA ILE A 298 4.99 -4.75 6.30
C ILE A 298 6.27 -5.35 6.92
N LEU A 299 7.40 -4.63 6.84
CA LEU A 299 8.66 -5.08 7.41
C LEU A 299 8.56 -5.28 8.93
N VAL A 300 7.89 -4.35 9.64
CA VAL A 300 7.65 -4.47 11.09
C VAL A 300 6.78 -5.70 11.41
N ILE A 301 5.71 -5.94 10.66
CA ILE A 301 4.84 -7.13 10.85
C ILE A 301 5.65 -8.42 10.66
N VAL A 302 6.47 -8.50 9.61
CA VAL A 302 7.32 -9.67 9.35
C VAL A 302 8.32 -9.88 10.48
N LEU A 303 8.96 -8.82 10.98
CA LEU A 303 9.89 -8.91 12.13
C LEU A 303 9.19 -9.45 13.39
N VAL A 304 7.98 -8.96 13.71
CA VAL A 304 7.20 -9.46 14.86
C VAL A 304 6.87 -10.94 14.68
N MET A 305 6.44 -11.35 13.50
CA MET A 305 6.15 -12.77 13.19
C MET A 305 7.40 -13.65 13.37
N VAL A 306 8.57 -13.19 12.93
CA VAL A 306 9.85 -13.90 13.11
C VAL A 306 10.21 -14.02 14.60
N ILE A 307 10.06 -12.94 15.39
CA ILE A 307 10.34 -12.96 16.83
C ILE A 307 9.42 -13.97 17.55
N ILE A 308 8.11 -13.92 17.30
CA ILE A 308 7.13 -14.85 17.88
C ILE A 308 7.49 -16.29 17.49
N TYR A 309 7.80 -16.52 16.22
CA TYR A 309 8.23 -17.83 15.72
C TYR A 309 9.49 -18.34 16.45
N LEU A 310 10.51 -17.50 16.64
CA LEU A 310 11.73 -17.87 17.36
C LEU A 310 11.45 -18.22 18.84
N ILE A 311 10.58 -17.47 19.51
CA ILE A 311 10.15 -17.76 20.89
C ILE A 311 9.44 -19.12 20.96
N LEU A 312 8.47 -19.36 20.08
CA LEU A 312 7.73 -20.62 20.02
C LEU A 312 8.66 -21.80 19.73
N ARG A 313 9.61 -21.62 18.81
CA ARG A 313 10.62 -22.63 18.48
C ARG A 313 11.51 -22.95 19.67
N TYR A 314 11.98 -21.93 20.39
CA TYR A 314 12.77 -22.10 21.60
C TYR A 314 11.99 -22.89 22.67
N ARG A 315 10.71 -22.55 22.90
CA ARG A 315 9.85 -23.27 23.85
C ARG A 315 9.63 -24.74 23.44
N ARG A 316 9.41 -25.03 22.15
CA ARG A 316 9.28 -26.41 21.64
C ARG A 316 10.55 -27.23 21.89
N LYS A 317 11.73 -26.68 21.57
CA LYS A 317 13.02 -27.36 21.83
C LYS A 317 13.22 -27.66 23.32
N LYS A 318 12.91 -26.70 24.20
CA LYS A 318 12.99 -26.91 25.66
C LYS A 318 12.05 -28.03 26.13
N LYS A 319 10.81 -28.08 25.62
CA LYS A 319 9.84 -29.15 25.95
C LYS A 319 10.32 -30.53 25.51
N MET A 320 10.90 -30.64 24.31
CA MET A 320 11.44 -31.92 23.80
C MET A 320 12.64 -32.41 24.62
N LYS A 321 13.58 -31.52 24.99
CA LYS A 321 14.70 -31.88 25.87
C LYS A 321 14.23 -32.43 27.23
N LYS A 322 13.23 -31.78 27.84
CA LYS A 322 12.62 -32.26 29.10
C LYS A 322 12.00 -33.65 28.93
N LYS A 323 11.21 -33.88 27.88
CA LYS A 323 10.61 -35.20 27.59
C LYS A 323 11.68 -36.30 27.47
N LEU A 324 12.78 -36.01 26.79
CA LEU A 324 13.86 -36.97 26.59
C LEU A 324 14.55 -37.37 27.91
N GLN A 325 14.67 -36.43 28.86
CA GLN A 325 15.17 -36.71 30.21
C GLN A 325 14.23 -37.62 31.00
N TYR A 326 12.91 -37.35 30.97
CA TYR A 326 11.93 -38.20 31.65
C TYR A 326 11.89 -39.64 31.11
N ILE A 327 12.01 -39.83 29.78
CA ILE A 327 12.05 -41.16 29.17
C ILE A 327 13.29 -41.95 29.60
N LYS A 328 14.44 -41.28 29.80
CA LYS A 328 15.65 -41.94 30.30
C LYS A 328 15.47 -42.43 31.74
N LEU A 329 14.89 -41.61 32.61
CA LEU A 329 14.65 -41.96 34.02
C LEU A 329 13.65 -43.11 34.20
N LEU A 330 12.70 -43.29 33.27
CA LEU A 330 11.71 -44.38 33.32
C LEU A 330 12.25 -45.74 32.82
N LYS A 331 13.46 -45.77 32.24
CA LYS A 331 14.08 -46.98 31.69
C LYS A 331 15.13 -47.61 32.61
N GLU A 332 15.54 -46.89 33.65
CA GLU A 332 16.36 -47.39 34.77
C GLU A 332 15.43 -47.91 35.88
#